data_AF-A2ARS6-F1
#
_entry.id   AF-A2ARS6-F1
#
_cell.length_a   1.000
_cell.length_b   1.000
_cell.length_c   1.000
_cell.angle_alpha   90.00
_cell.angle_beta   90.00
_cell.angle_gamma   90.00
#
_symmetry.space_group_name_H-M   'P 1'
#
loop_
_entity.id
_entity.type
_entity.pdbx_description
1 polymer ?
#
loop_
_entity_poly.entity_id
_entity_poly.type
_entity_poly.pdbx_seq_one_letter_code
_entity_poly.pdbx_strand_id
1 'polypeptide(L)'
;MPEKTEKILTEFLRFYEDQYGVSLFNSMRHEIEGTGPPQAQLLWRKVPLDERIIFSGNLFQYQEDNKKWRNRFSLVPHNYGL
;
A
#
# COMPACT_ATOMS: atom_id res chain seq x y z
N MET A 1 4.16 -16.19 -20.52
CA MET A 1 3.97 -15.42 -19.27
C MET A 1 2.94 -14.29 -19.40
N PRO A 2 2.90 -13.48 -20.49
CA PRO A 2 1.94 -12.37 -20.60
C PRO A 2 0.48 -12.83 -20.67
N GLU A 3 0.18 -13.83 -21.50
CA GLU A 3 -1.22 -14.27 -21.77
C GLU A 3 -1.96 -14.79 -20.52
N LYS A 4 -1.26 -15.53 -19.65
CA LYS A 4 -1.86 -16.03 -18.39
C LYS A 4 -2.16 -14.87 -17.43
N THR A 5 -1.24 -13.93 -17.30
CA THR A 5 -1.43 -12.74 -16.46
C THR A 5 -2.55 -11.87 -17.01
N GLU A 6 -2.59 -11.65 -18.32
CA GLU A 6 -3.64 -10.88 -18.99
C GLU A 6 -5.01 -11.49 -18.75
N LYS A 7 -5.17 -12.80 -18.94
CA LYS A 7 -6.44 -13.48 -18.68
C LYS A 7 -6.91 -13.30 -17.23
N ILE A 8 -6.00 -13.43 -16.27
CA ILE A 8 -6.32 -13.27 -14.84
C ILE A 8 -6.69 -11.81 -14.52
N LEU A 9 -5.95 -10.84 -15.04
CA LEU A 9 -6.22 -9.43 -14.79
C LEU A 9 -7.53 -8.98 -15.42
N THR A 10 -7.86 -9.44 -16.63
CA THR A 10 -9.13 -9.15 -17.29
C THR A 10 -10.31 -9.70 -16.49
N GLU A 11 -10.20 -10.93 -15.99
CA GLU A 11 -11.24 -11.52 -15.13
C GLU A 11 -11.39 -10.76 -13.81
N PHE A 12 -10.27 -10.39 -13.18
CA PHE A 12 -10.26 -9.58 -11.96
C PHE A 12 -10.91 -8.21 -12.18
N LEU A 13 -10.55 -7.50 -13.26
CA LEU A 13 -11.06 -6.17 -13.55
C LEU A 13 -12.57 -6.17 -13.80
N ARG A 14 -13.11 -7.21 -14.44
CA ARG A 14 -14.56 -7.38 -14.57
C ARG A 14 -15.25 -7.41 -13.20
N PHE A 15 -14.73 -8.21 -12.26
CA PHE A 15 -15.27 -8.25 -10.90
C PHE A 15 -15.07 -6.92 -10.15
N TYR A 16 -13.95 -6.24 -10.37
CA TYR A 16 -13.70 -4.93 -9.79
C TYR A 16 -14.74 -3.89 -10.24
N GLU A 17 -15.06 -3.83 -11.53
CA GLU A 17 -16.09 -2.95 -12.09
C GLU A 17 -17.47 -3.26 -11.50
N ASP A 18 -17.85 -4.53 -11.42
CA ASP A 18 -19.11 -4.97 -10.81
C ASP A 18 -19.21 -4.57 -9.33
N GLN A 19 -18.11 -4.67 -8.58
CA GLN A 19 -18.08 -4.34 -7.15
C GLN A 19 -17.95 -2.86 -6.84
N TYR A 20 -17.41 -2.06 -7.77
CA TYR A 20 -17.21 -0.63 -7.55
C TYR A 20 -18.53 0.08 -7.20
N GLY A 21 -19.58 -0.13 -8.01
CA GLY A 21 -20.90 0.47 -7.76
C GLY A 21 -21.53 0.02 -6.44
N VAL A 22 -21.36 -1.25 -6.08
CA VAL A 22 -21.86 -1.81 -4.80
C VAL A 22 -21.17 -1.14 -3.62
N SER A 23 -19.83 -0.99 -3.67
CA SER A 23 -19.06 -0.35 -2.61
C SER A 23 -19.44 1.13 -2.45
N LEU A 24 -19.63 1.84 -3.56
CA LEU A 24 -20.01 3.25 -3.57
C LEU A 24 -21.42 3.46 -3.01
N PHE A 25 -22.39 2.64 -3.44
CA PHE A 25 -23.76 2.69 -2.94
C PHE A 25 -23.80 2.47 -1.42
N ASN A 26 -23.12 1.44 -0.93
CA ASN A 26 -23.08 1.16 0.51
C ASN A 26 -22.43 2.30 1.31
N SER A 27 -21.35 2.89 0.78
CA SER A 27 -20.73 4.07 1.40
C SER A 27 -21.71 5.24 1.51
N MET A 28 -22.38 5.59 0.40
CA MET A 28 -23.35 6.70 0.37
C MET A 28 -24.55 6.41 1.28
N ARG A 29 -25.04 5.17 1.28
CA ARG A 29 -26.16 4.76 2.14
C ARG A 29 -25.83 4.98 3.62
N HIS A 30 -24.66 4.54 4.08
CA HIS A 30 -24.26 4.73 5.48
C HIS A 30 -24.09 6.19 5.86
N GLU A 31 -23.63 7.03 4.93
CA GLU A 31 -23.50 8.47 5.13
C GLU A 31 -24.88 9.16 5.21
N ILE A 32 -25.79 8.83 4.29
CA ILE A 32 -27.13 9.43 4.20
C ILE A 32 -28.03 8.96 5.36
N GLU A 33 -28.01 7.67 5.69
CA GLU A 33 -28.81 7.10 6.78
C GLU A 33 -28.19 7.36 8.16
N GLY A 34 -26.96 7.87 8.23
CA GLY A 34 -26.25 8.09 9.50
C GLY A 34 -25.91 6.80 10.26
N THR A 35 -25.83 5.67 9.56
CA THR A 35 -25.53 4.34 10.12
C THR A 35 -24.05 3.98 10.04
N GLY A 36 -23.19 4.96 9.75
CA GLY A 36 -21.74 4.81 9.76
C GLY A 36 -21.15 4.57 11.16
N PRO A 37 -19.83 4.30 11.25
CA PRO A 37 -19.18 4.07 12.52
C PRO A 37 -19.23 5.32 13.43
N PRO A 38 -19.36 5.15 14.75
CA PRO A 38 -19.39 6.27 15.68
C PRO A 38 -18.04 7.01 15.72
N GLN A 39 -18.09 8.28 16.13
CA GLN A 39 -16.88 9.09 16.31
C GLN A 39 -15.97 8.51 17.40
N ALA A 40 -14.68 8.38 17.09
CA ALA A 40 -13.68 7.94 18.04
C ALA A 40 -13.44 8.99 19.15
N GLN A 41 -13.08 8.52 20.35
CA GLN A 41 -12.74 9.39 21.48
C GLN A 41 -11.38 10.07 21.32
N LEU A 42 -10.44 9.41 20.64
CA LEU A 42 -9.09 9.92 20.40
C LEU A 42 -9.01 10.67 19.08
N LEU A 43 -8.19 11.72 19.05
CA LEU A 43 -7.96 12.52 17.85
C LEU A 43 -7.16 11.74 16.82
N TRP A 44 -7.60 11.81 15.57
CA TRP A 44 -6.85 11.30 14.43
C TRP A 44 -6.09 12.44 13.77
N ARG A 45 -4.81 12.20 13.54
CA ARG A 45 -3.95 13.17 12.85
C ARG A 45 -4.39 13.30 11.39
N LYS A 46 -4.58 14.55 10.94
CA LYS A 46 -5.09 14.87 9.60
C LYS A 46 -4.02 15.22 8.56
N VAL A 47 -2.78 15.42 9.01
CA VAL A 47 -1.63 15.74 8.15
C VAL A 47 -0.51 14.72 8.42
N PRO A 48 0.17 14.17 7.39
CA PRO A 48 1.35 13.33 7.54
C PRO A 48 2.49 13.98 8.36
N LEU A 49 3.47 13.19 8.80
CA LEU A 49 4.59 13.74 9.61
C LEU A 49 5.57 14.36 8.61
N ASP A 50 6.33 15.36 9.04
CA ASP A 50 7.45 15.83 8.24
C ASP A 50 8.36 14.66 7.88
N GLU A 51 8.78 14.63 6.62
CA GLU A 51 9.57 13.54 6.08
C GLU A 51 10.93 13.47 6.78
N ARG A 52 11.23 12.29 7.32
CA ARG A 52 12.50 11.99 7.98
C ARG A 52 12.97 10.62 7.56
N ILE A 53 14.29 10.46 7.45
CA ILE A 53 14.90 9.15 7.33
C ILE A 53 14.58 8.38 8.60
N ILE A 54 13.99 7.19 8.44
CA ILE A 54 13.63 6.31 9.55
C ILE A 54 14.89 5.64 10.07
N PHE A 55 15.72 5.15 9.15
CA PHE A 55 16.96 4.45 9.46
C PHE A 55 17.96 4.57 8.32
N SER A 56 19.25 4.56 8.65
CA SER A 56 20.32 4.44 7.67
C SER A 56 21.54 3.76 8.25
N GLY A 57 22.20 2.91 7.48
CA GLY A 57 23.41 2.24 7.93
C GLY A 57 24.03 1.34 6.87
N ASN A 58 25.26 0.92 7.12
CA ASN A 58 25.96 -0.03 6.25
C ASN A 58 25.54 -1.46 6.58
N LEU A 59 25.15 -2.21 5.55
CA LEU A 59 24.80 -3.63 5.63
C LEU A 59 25.63 -4.43 4.63
N PHE A 60 25.90 -5.69 4.94
CA PHE A 60 26.47 -6.61 3.95
C PHE A 60 25.34 -7.28 3.18
N GLN A 61 25.27 -7.00 1.87
CA GLN A 61 24.30 -7.60 0.96
C GLN A 61 25.00 -8.66 0.11
N TYR A 62 24.37 -9.84 0.01
CA TYR A 62 24.79 -10.87 -0.93
C TYR A 62 24.35 -10.49 -2.35
N GLN A 63 25.28 -10.46 -3.29
CA GLN A 63 25.01 -10.18 -4.70
C GLN A 63 24.87 -11.49 -5.48
N GLU A 64 23.69 -11.77 -6.02
CA GLU A 64 23.42 -13.01 -6.76
C GLU A 64 24.33 -13.16 -7.99
N ASP A 65 24.58 -12.08 -8.73
CA ASP A 65 25.35 -12.08 -9.98
C ASP A 65 26.79 -12.58 -9.81
N ASN A 66 27.46 -12.15 -8.74
CA ASN A 66 28.88 -12.45 -8.50
C ASN A 66 29.13 -13.35 -7.29
N LYS A 67 28.07 -13.77 -6.60
CA LYS A 67 28.08 -14.62 -5.40
C LYS A 67 28.99 -14.10 -4.27
N LYS A 68 29.11 -12.79 -4.12
CA LYS A 68 29.94 -12.14 -3.07
C LYS A 68 29.12 -11.27 -2.14
N TRP A 69 29.57 -11.17 -0.90
CA TRP A 69 29.07 -10.20 0.07
C TRP A 69 29.72 -8.84 -0.17
N ARG A 70 28.91 -7.79 -0.28
CA ARG A 70 29.36 -6.40 -0.46
C ARG A 70 28.72 -5.49 0.56
N ASN A 71 29.50 -4.55 1.09
CA ASN A 71 28.96 -3.49 1.92
C ASN A 71 28.13 -2.55 1.04
N ARG A 72 26.89 -2.29 1.45
CA ARG A 72 25.95 -1.35 0.85
C ARG A 72 25.41 -0.44 1.94
N PHE A 73 25.36 0.85 1.64
CA PHE A 73 24.61 1.80 2.44
C PHE A 73 23.13 1.59 2.18
N SER A 74 22.38 1.18 3.21
CA SER A 74 20.94 0.99 3.19
C SER A 74 20.27 2.19 3.88
N LEU A 75 19.18 2.67 3.28
CA LEU A 75 18.44 3.83 3.75
C LEU A 75 16.96 3.50 3.71
N VAL A 76 16.28 3.67 4.83
CA VAL A 76 14.83 3.53 4.96
C VAL A 76 14.23 4.95 5.02
N PRO A 77 13.66 5.45 3.91
CA PRO A 77 13.02 6.76 3.87
C PRO A 77 11.65 6.74 4.59
N HIS A 78 11.01 7.91 4.69
CA HIS A 78 9.71 8.10 5.34
C HIS A 78 8.57 7.24 4.75
N ASN A 79 8.70 6.76 3.51
CA ASN A 79 7.72 5.91 2.84
C ASN A 79 8.00 4.40 2.98
N TYR A 80 8.97 4.02 3.84
CA TYR A 80 9.33 2.63 4.14
C TYR A 80 9.90 1.81 2.96
N GLY A 81 10.45 2.47 1.94
CA GLY A 81 11.27 1.80 0.91
C GLY A 81 12.60 1.24 1.44
N LEU A 82 13.27 0.42 0.63
CA LEU A 82 14.61 -0.13 0.92
C LEU A 82 15.51 -0.12 -0.32
#